data_AF-A0A965S7W4-F1
#
_entry.id   AF-A0A965S7W4-F1
#
_cell.length_a   1.000
_cell.length_b   1.000
_cell.length_c   1.000
_cell.angle_alpha   90.00
_cell.angle_beta   90.00
_cell.angle_gamma   90.00
#
_symmetry.space_group_name_H-M   'P 1'
#
loop_
_entity.id
_entity.type
_entity.pdbx_description
1 polymer ?
#
loop_
_entity_poly.entity_id
_entity_poly.type
_entity_poly.pdbx_seq_one_letter_code
_entity_poly.pdbx_strand_id
1 'polypeptide(L)'
;MFIAIGYLVTLGSIFGGFAMAGGHLAALFQPLELLMIFGGAAGAFVTGNSQKNIKATLKAFPGLFKGAAYNKEVYVDVLAMLFEVLAKVRKEGLMSIESDVEEPEKSQIF
;
A
#
# COMPACT_ATOMS: atom_id res chain seq x y z
N MET A 1 -1.04 -6.45 7.14
CA MET A 1 -1.22 -7.77 7.79
C MET A 1 -2.61 -8.00 8.40
N PHE A 2 -3.38 -6.96 8.79
CA PHE A 2 -4.73 -7.14 9.37
C PHE A 2 -5.90 -6.62 8.51
N ILE A 3 -5.65 -6.16 7.28
CA ILE A 3 -6.68 -5.52 6.43
C ILE A 3 -7.86 -6.48 6.18
N ALA A 4 -7.57 -7.73 5.84
CA ALA A 4 -8.62 -8.74 5.62
C ALA A 4 -9.45 -9.02 6.88
N ILE A 5 -8.78 -9.14 8.04
CA ILE A 5 -9.46 -9.33 9.34
C ILE A 5 -10.32 -8.11 9.67
N GLY A 6 -9.80 -6.90 9.46
CA GLY A 6 -10.54 -5.65 9.68
C GLY A 6 -11.79 -5.55 8.79
N TYR A 7 -11.69 -5.95 7.52
CA TYR A 7 -12.86 -6.01 6.64
C TYR A 7 -13.88 -7.05 7.12
N LEU A 8 -13.44 -8.24 7.52
CA LEU A 8 -14.36 -9.26 8.05
C LEU A 8 -15.09 -8.79 9.31
N VAL A 9 -14.38 -8.16 10.25
CA VAL A 9 -14.99 -7.61 11.48
C VAL A 9 -15.97 -6.50 11.13
N THR A 10 -15.61 -5.59 10.23
CA THR A 10 -16.48 -4.48 9.80
C THR A 10 -17.75 -4.98 9.13
N LEU A 11 -17.61 -5.82 8.09
CA LEU A 11 -18.76 -6.35 7.34
C LEU A 11 -19.63 -7.25 8.23
N GLY A 12 -19.01 -8.09 9.07
CA GLY A 12 -19.71 -8.94 10.01
C GLY A 12 -20.51 -8.13 11.05
N SER A 13 -19.96 -7.04 11.56
CA SER A 13 -20.65 -6.18 12.52
C SER A 13 -21.83 -5.45 11.87
N ILE A 14 -21.66 -4.90 10.67
CA ILE A 14 -22.71 -4.16 9.96
C ILE A 14 -23.84 -5.10 9.52
N PHE A 15 -23.53 -6.14 8.75
CA PHE A 15 -24.54 -7.05 8.21
C PHE A 15 -25.11 -7.97 9.30
N GLY A 16 -24.26 -8.46 10.20
CA GLY A 16 -24.69 -9.29 11.32
C GLY A 16 -25.59 -8.52 12.28
N GLY A 17 -25.23 -7.30 12.66
CA GLY A 17 -26.06 -6.44 13.49
C GLY A 17 -27.42 -6.14 12.86
N PHE A 18 -27.44 -5.81 11.56
CA PHE A 18 -28.67 -5.54 10.82
C PHE A 18 -29.58 -6.78 10.70
N ALA A 19 -29.00 -7.95 10.43
CA ALA A 19 -29.74 -9.21 10.36
C ALA A 19 -30.30 -9.63 11.74
N MET A 20 -29.52 -9.47 12.82
CA MET A 20 -29.97 -9.76 14.19
C MET A 20 -31.11 -8.83 14.64
N ALA A 21 -31.17 -7.60 14.12
CA ALA A 21 -32.28 -6.68 14.33
C ALA A 21 -33.54 -7.03 13.52
N GLY A 22 -33.53 -8.14 12.76
CA GLY A 22 -34.65 -8.57 11.92
C GLY A 22 -34.69 -7.92 10.53
N GLY A 23 -33.65 -7.18 10.15
CA GLY A 23 -33.55 -6.53 8.85
C GLY A 23 -33.30 -7.52 7.70
N HIS A 24 -34.01 -7.34 6.59
CA HIS A 24 -33.79 -8.14 5.38
C HIS A 24 -32.61 -7.57 4.58
N LEU A 25 -31.51 -8.32 4.46
CA LEU A 25 -30.27 -7.82 3.82
C LEU A 25 -30.49 -7.33 2.38
N ALA A 26 -31.46 -7.89 1.65
CA ALA A 26 -31.82 -7.43 0.31
C ALA A 26 -32.33 -5.98 0.29
N ALA A 27 -32.91 -5.48 1.38
CA ALA A 27 -33.37 -4.10 1.49
C ALA A 27 -32.22 -3.07 1.55
N LEU A 28 -31.01 -3.51 1.91
CA LEU A 28 -29.81 -2.67 1.88
C LEU A 28 -29.29 -2.44 0.47
N PHE A 29 -29.66 -3.28 -0.50
CA PHE A 29 -29.23 -3.14 -1.88
C PHE A 29 -30.17 -2.19 -2.63
N GLN A 30 -29.95 -0.89 -2.44
CA GLN A 30 -30.69 0.17 -3.13
C GLN A 30 -29.82 0.85 -4.19
N PRO A 31 -30.06 0.60 -5.49
CA PRO A 31 -29.22 1.16 -6.56
C PRO A 31 -29.21 2.69 -6.59
N LEU A 32 -30.33 3.33 -6.23
CA LEU A 32 -30.44 4.79 -6.20
C LEU A 32 -29.62 5.41 -5.07
N GLU A 33 -29.64 4.81 -3.88
CA GLU A 33 -28.81 5.29 -2.77
C GLU A 33 -27.32 5.10 -3.08
N LEU A 34 -26.96 4.00 -3.73
CA LEU A 34 -25.58 3.78 -4.18
C LEU A 34 -25.16 4.88 -5.16
N LEU A 35 -26.00 5.25 -6.13
CA LEU A 35 -25.72 6.35 -7.05
C LEU A 35 -25.57 7.70 -6.34
N MET A 36 -26.46 8.02 -5.39
CA MET A 36 -26.42 9.30 -4.68
C MET A 36 -25.19 9.39 -3.76
N ILE A 37 -24.91 8.36 -2.98
CA ILE A 37 -23.78 8.34 -2.02
C ILE A 37 -22.46 8.25 -2.79
N PHE A 38 -22.32 7.27 -3.68
CA PHE A 38 -21.08 7.07 -4.43
C PHE A 38 -20.82 8.22 -5.41
N GLY A 39 -21.85 8.65 -6.15
CA GLY A 39 -21.75 9.78 -7.08
C GLY A 39 -21.44 11.09 -6.35
N GLY A 40 -22.07 11.33 -5.20
CA GLY A 40 -21.78 12.49 -4.36
C GLY A 40 -20.35 12.47 -3.82
N ALA A 41 -19.89 11.33 -3.30
CA ALA A 41 -18.53 11.17 -2.82
C ALA A 41 -17.48 11.32 -3.93
N ALA A 42 -17.74 10.76 -5.12
CA ALA A 42 -16.86 10.91 -6.28
C ALA A 42 -16.82 12.36 -6.76
N GLY A 43 -17.96 13.05 -6.81
CA GLY A 43 -18.04 14.48 -7.12
C GLY A 43 -17.26 15.33 -6.12
N ALA A 44 -17.47 15.10 -4.82
CA ALA A 44 -16.73 15.78 -3.75
C ALA A 44 -15.23 15.51 -3.80
N PHE A 45 -14.82 14.29 -4.17
CA PHE A 45 -13.42 13.95 -4.36
C PHE A 45 -12.79 14.75 -5.51
N VAL A 46 -13.51 14.89 -6.62
CA VAL A 46 -13.04 15.67 -7.79
C VAL A 46 -12.97 17.15 -7.47
N THR A 47 -13.97 17.72 -6.78
CA THR A 47 -13.97 19.16 -6.43
C THR A 47 -12.96 19.50 -5.33
N GLY A 48 -12.72 18.59 -4.39
CA GLY A 48 -11.83 18.80 -3.26
C GLY A 48 -10.34 18.53 -3.53
N ASN A 49 -9.97 18.03 -4.71
CA ASN A 49 -8.59 17.64 -5.01
C ASN A 49 -8.05 18.26 -6.30
N SER A 50 -6.75 18.51 -6.33
CA SER A 50 -6.07 18.90 -7.56
C SER A 50 -5.99 17.72 -8.55
N GLN A 51 -5.87 18.04 -9.84
CA GLN A 51 -5.71 17.02 -10.89
C GLN A 51 -4.49 16.11 -10.66
N LYS A 52 -3.43 16.63 -10.02
CA LYS A 52 -2.25 15.86 -9.61
C LYS A 52 -2.62 14.82 -8.55
N ASN A 53 -3.35 15.22 -7.52
CA ASN A 53 -3.76 14.34 -6.43
C ASN A 53 -4.71 13.24 -6.93
N ILE A 54 -5.68 13.60 -7.78
CA ILE A 54 -6.60 12.62 -8.39
C ILE A 54 -5.81 11.53 -9.15
N LYS A 55 -4.88 11.94 -10.02
CA LYS A 55 -4.04 10.99 -10.78
C LYS A 55 -3.15 10.13 -9.87
N ALA A 56 -2.58 10.72 -8.81
CA ALA A 56 -1.74 9.99 -7.86
C ALA A 56 -2.55 8.93 -7.11
N THR A 57 -3.74 9.28 -6.60
CA THR A 57 -4.64 8.35 -5.91
C THR A 57 -5.05 7.20 -6.83
N LEU A 58 -5.45 7.48 -8.07
CA LEU A 58 -5.81 6.43 -9.04
C LEU A 58 -4.63 5.51 -9.37
N LYS A 59 -3.40 6.04 -9.45
CA LYS A 59 -2.19 5.23 -9.67
C LYS A 59 -1.83 4.37 -8.46
N ALA A 60 -2.10 4.84 -7.25
CA ALA A 60 -1.83 4.11 -6.01
C ALA A 60 -2.90 3.04 -5.70
N PHE A 61 -4.12 3.18 -6.22
CA PHE A 61 -5.26 2.30 -5.94
C PHE A 61 -4.98 0.80 -6.20
N PRO A 62 -4.37 0.39 -7.33
CA PRO A 62 -4.02 -1.01 -7.56
C PRO A 62 -2.96 -1.54 -6.59
N GLY A 63 -2.13 -0.64 -6.03
CA GLY A 63 -1.11 -0.99 -5.04
C GLY A 63 -1.70 -1.41 -3.69
N LEU A 64 -2.95 -1.04 -3.39
CA LEU A 64 -3.64 -1.44 -2.15
C LEU A 64 -3.89 -2.95 -2.08
N PHE A 65 -4.00 -3.61 -3.23
CA PHE A 65 -4.20 -5.05 -3.34
C PHE A 65 -2.89 -5.83 -3.46
N LYS A 66 -1.77 -5.15 -3.78
CA LYS A 66 -0.45 -5.76 -3.74
C LYS A 66 -0.04 -5.93 -2.27
N GLY A 67 0.50 -7.10 -1.95
CA GLY A 67 1.09 -7.37 -0.63
C GLY A 67 2.18 -6.35 -0.28
N ALA A 68 2.59 -6.33 0.98
CA ALA A 68 3.62 -5.40 1.45
C ALA A 68 4.84 -5.47 0.52
N ALA A 69 5.20 -4.34 -0.09
CA ALA A 69 6.38 -4.24 -0.97
C ALA A 69 7.68 -4.56 -0.21
N TYR A 70 7.64 -4.47 1.11
CA TYR A 70 8.73 -4.77 2.02
C TYR A 70 8.35 -6.00 2.84
N ASN A 71 9.07 -7.08 2.61
CA ASN A 71 8.97 -8.30 3.39
C ASN A 71 10.25 -8.48 4.23
N LYS A 72 10.28 -9.50 5.07
CA LYS A 72 11.44 -9.77 5.94
C LYS A 72 12.72 -9.97 5.12
N GLU A 73 12.63 -10.63 3.96
CA GLU A 73 13.78 -10.89 3.07
C GLU A 73 14.37 -9.57 2.58
N VAL A 74 13.55 -8.67 2.03
CA VAL A 74 13.99 -7.33 1.61
C VAL A 74 14.68 -6.57 2.74
N TYR A 75 14.17 -6.66 3.98
CA TYR A 75 14.84 -6.03 5.12
C TYR A 75 16.18 -6.68 5.47
N VAL A 76 16.27 -8.00 5.39
CA VAL A 76 17.53 -8.73 5.63
C VAL A 76 18.54 -8.40 4.54
N ASP A 77 18.13 -8.37 3.28
CA ASP A 77 18.98 -8.07 2.13
C ASP A 77 19.52 -6.63 2.21
N VAL A 78 18.67 -5.66 2.58
CA VAL A 78 19.11 -4.27 2.78
C VAL A 78 20.12 -4.16 3.93
N LEU A 79 19.90 -4.87 5.04
CA LEU A 79 20.83 -4.86 6.18
C LEU A 79 22.16 -5.56 5.83
N ALA A 80 22.12 -6.63 5.05
CA ALA A 80 23.30 -7.34 4.56
C ALA A 80 24.12 -6.45 3.62
N MET A 81 23.46 -5.81 2.64
CA MET A 81 24.10 -4.86 1.73
C MET A 81 24.75 -3.69 2.49
N LEU A 82 24.05 -3.10 3.48
CA LEU A 82 24.63 -2.07 4.34
C LEU A 82 25.87 -2.56 5.10
N PHE A 83 25.85 -3.80 5.61
CA PHE A 83 26.99 -4.39 6.27
C PHE A 83 28.17 -4.56 5.31
N GLU A 84 27.95 -5.06 4.10
CA GLU A 84 29.00 -5.24 3.09
C GLU A 84 29.64 -3.92 2.68
N VAL A 85 28.83 -2.89 2.42
CA VAL A 85 29.31 -1.53 2.14
C VAL A 85 30.20 -1.04 3.30
N LEU A 86 29.69 -1.06 4.53
CA LEU A 86 30.44 -0.55 5.69
C LEU A 86 31.71 -1.37 5.97
N ALA A 87 31.66 -2.69 5.78
CA ALA A 87 32.80 -3.58 5.96
C ALA A 87 33.89 -3.33 4.91
N LYS A 88 33.50 -3.11 3.65
CA LYS A 88 34.41 -2.77 2.54
C LYS A 88 35.07 -1.40 2.77
N VAL A 89 34.29 -0.36 3.12
CA VAL A 89 34.85 0.95 3.51
C VAL A 89 35.86 0.83 4.64
N ARG A 90 35.55 0.03 5.67
CA ARG A 90 36.44 -0.13 6.83
C ARG A 90 37.76 -0.81 6.50
N LYS A 91 37.75 -1.77 5.57
CA LYS A 91 38.94 -2.56 5.19
C LYS A 91 39.78 -1.89 4.11
N GLU A 92 39.14 -1.32 3.10
CA GLU A 92 39.76 -0.87 1.85
C GLU A 92 39.73 0.66 1.70
N GLY A 93 39.04 1.37 2.60
CA GLY A 93 38.89 2.83 2.59
C GLY A 93 37.69 3.29 1.77
N LEU A 94 37.30 4.56 1.94
CA LEU A 94 36.11 5.16 1.32
C LEU A 94 36.12 5.08 -0.23
N MET A 95 37.28 5.21 -0.87
CA MET A 95 37.39 5.18 -2.33
C MET A 95 37.07 3.81 -2.93
N SER A 96 37.10 2.73 -2.13
CA SER A 96 36.82 1.37 -2.61
C SER A 96 35.39 1.15 -3.09
N ILE A 97 34.48 2.08 -2.80
CA ILE A 97 33.04 1.97 -3.09
C ILE A 97 32.60 2.96 -4.19
N GLU A 98 33.48 3.86 -4.65
CA GLU A 98 33.12 4.79 -5.73
C GLU A 98 32.62 4.05 -6.98
N SER A 99 33.34 3.00 -7.41
CA SER A 99 32.93 2.19 -8.56
C SER A 99 31.60 1.46 -8.35
N ASP A 100 31.31 1.03 -7.12
CA ASP A 100 30.04 0.36 -6.80
C ASP A 100 28.86 1.34 -6.85
N VAL A 101 29.09 2.62 -6.53
CA VAL A 101 28.07 3.68 -6.54
C VAL A 101 27.89 4.27 -7.94
N GLU A 102 28.97 4.42 -8.70
CA GLU A 102 28.92 4.94 -10.08
C GLU A 102 28.32 3.91 -11.06
N GLU A 103 28.61 2.62 -10.86
CA GLU A 103 28.12 1.53 -11.70
C GLU A 103 27.40 0.44 -10.89
N PRO A 104 26.24 0.75 -10.26
CA PRO A 104 25.55 -0.17 -9.36
C PRO A 104 25.15 -1.48 -10.03
N GLU A 105 24.81 -1.47 -11.32
CA GLU A 105 24.44 -2.69 -12.06
C GLU A 105 25.61 -3.65 -12.30
N LYS A 106 26.86 -3.20 -12.10
CA LYS A 106 28.07 -4.03 -12.18
C LYS A 106 28.64 -4.35 -10.81
N SER A 107 28.09 -3.76 -9.74
CA SER A 107 28.52 -4.03 -8.38
C SER A 107 28.08 -5.42 -7.96
N GLN A 108 28.90 -6.07 -7.14
CA GLN A 108 28.53 -7.34 -6.51
C GLN A 108 27.74 -7.13 -5.20
N ILE A 109 27.62 -5.87 -4.75
CA ILE A 109 26.97 -5.48 -3.50
C ILE A 109 25.53 -5.00 -3.73
N PHE A 110 25.26 -4.36 -4.88
CA PHE A 110 24.00 -3.72 -5.23
C PHE A 110 23.12 -4.53 -6.18
#